data_AF-A0A095UNE8-F1
#
_entry.id   AF-A0A095UNE8-F1
#
_cell.length_a   1.000
_cell.length_b   1.000
_cell.length_c   1.000
_cell.angle_alpha   90.00
_cell.angle_beta   90.00
_cell.angle_gamma   90.00
#
_symmetry.space_group_name_H-M   'P 1'
#
loop_
_entity.id
_entity.type
_entity.pdbx_description
1 polymer ?
#
loop_
_entity_poly.entity_id
_entity_poly.type
_entity_poly.pdbx_seq_one_letter_code
_entity_poly.pdbx_strand_id
1 'polypeptide(L)'
;MGKLLFWIFLVIVVLFAARIAGRMAAAKQAGAQGGRATRGRASQPRQVESMVRCAHCGIHLPRSEALLQGGQTWCNAEHARLGPGKH
;
A
#
# COMPACT_ATOMS: atom_id res chain seq x y z
N MET A 1 6.90 -7.94 -34.06
CA MET A 1 7.34 -8.29 -32.68
C MET A 1 6.63 -7.47 -31.59
N GLY A 2 5.48 -6.84 -31.83
CA GLY A 2 4.75 -6.06 -30.79
C GLY A 2 3.78 -6.85 -29.93
N LYS A 3 3.48 -8.11 -30.30
CA LYS A 3 2.51 -8.94 -29.58
C LYS A 3 3.01 -9.33 -28.19
N LEU A 4 4.29 -9.66 -28.04
CA LEU A 4 4.87 -9.96 -26.73
C LEU A 4 4.85 -8.76 -25.80
N LEU A 5 5.12 -7.55 -26.32
CA LEU A 5 5.06 -6.33 -25.52
C LEU A 5 3.65 -6.06 -25.01
N PHE A 6 2.64 -6.24 -25.86
CA PHE A 6 1.23 -6.11 -25.46
C PHE A 6 0.87 -7.09 -24.34
N TRP A 7 1.27 -8.36 -24.48
CA TRP A 7 1.04 -9.38 -23.45
C TRP A 7 1.80 -9.12 -22.15
N ILE A 8 3.07 -8.70 -22.23
CA ILE A 8 3.87 -8.33 -21.05
C ILE A 8 3.23 -7.16 -20.31
N PHE A 9 2.80 -6.13 -21.03
CA PHE A 9 2.16 -4.97 -20.43
C PHE A 9 0.83 -5.36 -19.76
N LEU A 10 0.03 -6.21 -20.41
CA LEU A 10 -1.22 -6.72 -19.86
C LEU A 10 -0.99 -7.53 -18.58
N VAL A 11 0.01 -8.42 -18.58
CA VAL A 11 0.39 -9.19 -17.39
C VAL A 11 0.88 -8.29 -16.26
N ILE A 12 1.72 -7.28 -16.54
CA ILE A 12 2.20 -6.34 -15.53
C ILE A 12 1.03 -5.56 -14.91
N VAL A 13 0.11 -5.06 -15.73
CA VAL A 13 -1.08 -4.32 -15.26
C VAL A 13 -1.95 -5.21 -14.37
N VAL A 14 -2.18 -6.46 -14.77
CA VAL A 14 -2.96 -7.43 -13.97
C VAL A 14 -2.27 -7.76 -12.66
N LEU A 15 -0.95 -7.98 -12.66
CA LEU A 15 -0.17 -8.22 -11.44
C LEU A 15 -0.16 -7.00 -10.52
N PHE A 16 -0.05 -5.79 -11.06
CA PHE A 16 -0.09 -4.55 -10.30
C PHE A 16 -1.46 -4.33 -9.67
N ALA A 17 -2.54 -4.54 -10.43
CA ALA A 17 -3.91 -4.50 -9.94
C ALA A 17 -4.15 -5.57 -8.86
N ALA A 18 -3.64 -6.79 -9.03
CA ALA A 18 -3.72 -7.86 -8.03
C ALA A 18 -2.92 -7.54 -6.76
N ARG A 19 -1.74 -6.91 -6.87
CA ARG A 19 -0.93 -6.44 -5.72
C ARG A 19 -1.62 -5.32 -4.93
N ILE A 20 -2.28 -4.40 -5.63
CA ILE A 20 -3.06 -3.31 -5.04
C ILE A 20 -4.32 -3.86 -4.37
N ALA A 21 -5.07 -4.71 -5.07
CA ALA A 21 -6.27 -5.35 -4.53
C ALA A 21 -5.95 -6.28 -3.36
N GLY A 22 -4.82 -6.99 -3.38
CA GLY A 22 -4.34 -7.82 -2.26
C GLY A 22 -4.00 -7.01 -1.01
N ARG A 23 -3.42 -5.80 -1.16
CA ARG A 23 -3.18 -4.88 -0.03
C ARG A 23 -4.46 -4.26 0.51
N MET A 24 -5.44 -3.95 -0.35
CA MET A 24 -6.77 -3.51 0.06
C MET A 24 -7.62 -4.63 0.67
N ALA A 25 -7.47 -5.88 0.20
CA ALA A 25 -8.12 -7.06 0.76
C ALA A 25 -7.50 -7.46 2.10
N ALA A 26 -6.19 -7.32 2.29
CA ALA A 26 -5.56 -7.46 3.60
C ALA A 26 -6.03 -6.35 4.58
N ALA A 27 -6.29 -5.13 4.07
CA ALA A 27 -6.89 -4.06 4.85
C ALA A 27 -8.39 -4.29 5.16
N LYS A 28 -9.15 -4.93 4.25
CA LYS A 28 -10.57 -5.28 4.49
C LYS A 28 -10.76 -6.59 5.25
N GLN A 29 -9.84 -7.56 5.19
CA GLN A 29 -9.88 -8.76 6.02
C GLN A 29 -9.59 -8.46 7.50
N ALA A 30 -8.95 -7.33 7.79
CA ALA A 30 -8.89 -6.75 9.14
C ALA A 30 -10.19 -6.05 9.59
N GLY A 31 -11.14 -5.81 8.68
CA GLY A 31 -12.46 -5.21 8.96
C GLY A 31 -13.66 -6.15 8.79
N ALA A 32 -13.54 -7.22 8.00
CA ALA A 32 -14.66 -8.10 7.64
C ALA A 32 -14.68 -9.45 8.38
N GLN A 33 -13.67 -9.75 9.20
CA GLN A 33 -13.74 -10.86 10.17
C GLN A 33 -14.42 -10.44 11.48
N GLY A 34 -14.83 -9.18 11.61
CA GLY A 34 -15.64 -8.66 12.72
C GLY A 34 -17.15 -8.93 12.60
N GLY A 35 -17.55 -9.97 11.85
CA GLY A 35 -18.93 -10.15 11.40
C GLY A 35 -19.62 -11.46 11.75
N ARG A 36 -18.99 -12.43 12.41
CA ARG A 36 -19.66 -13.55 13.11
C ARG A 36 -18.61 -14.51 13.66
N ALA A 37 -18.35 -14.43 14.96
CA ALA A 37 -18.31 -15.57 15.87
C ALA A 37 -17.56 -15.18 17.15
N THR A 38 -18.29 -15.33 18.25
CA THR A 38 -17.79 -15.65 19.58
C THR A 38 -16.81 -14.69 20.28
N ARG A 39 -17.38 -14.01 21.28
CA ARG A 39 -16.84 -13.75 22.62
C ARG A 39 -15.34 -13.99 22.83
N GLY A 40 -14.69 -12.92 23.26
CA GLY A 40 -13.60 -12.99 24.23
C GLY A 40 -12.21 -12.80 23.64
N ARG A 41 -11.70 -11.58 23.73
CA ARG A 41 -10.44 -11.22 24.42
C ARG A 41 -9.98 -9.87 23.87
N ALA A 42 -9.91 -8.90 24.79
CA ALA A 42 -9.14 -7.65 24.74
C ALA A 42 -8.43 -7.35 23.40
N SER A 43 -9.06 -6.55 22.52
CA SER A 43 -8.32 -5.83 21.49
C SER A 43 -8.02 -4.43 21.99
N GLN A 44 -6.75 -4.23 22.31
CA GLN A 44 -6.12 -2.95 22.55
C GLN A 44 -6.54 -1.96 21.45
N PRO A 45 -6.85 -0.68 21.78
CA PRO A 45 -7.27 0.29 20.78
C PRO A 45 -6.17 0.42 19.74
N ARG A 46 -6.48 0.02 18.50
CA ARG A 46 -5.59 0.18 17.35
C ARG A 46 -5.37 1.68 17.18
N GLN A 47 -4.19 2.15 17.58
CA GLN A 47 -3.89 3.58 17.62
C GLN A 47 -4.07 4.16 16.23
N VAL A 48 -4.86 5.23 16.13
CA VAL A 48 -5.14 5.91 14.86
C VAL A 48 -3.87 6.62 14.44
N GLU A 49 -3.15 6.04 13.49
CA GLU A 49 -1.91 6.60 12.98
C GLU A 49 -2.19 7.71 11.96
N SER A 50 -1.31 8.72 11.91
CA SER A 50 -1.37 9.75 10.89
C SER A 50 -1.08 9.16 9.51
N MET A 51 -1.95 9.41 8.54
CA MET A 51 -1.74 9.02 7.14
C MET A 51 -0.85 10.06 6.46
N VAL A 52 0.24 9.60 5.85
CA VAL A 52 1.22 10.46 5.17
C VAL A 52 1.31 10.10 3.69
N ARG A 53 1.68 11.08 2.86
CA ARG A 53 1.69 10.94 1.40
C ARG A 53 3.11 10.66 0.90
N CYS A 54 3.27 9.68 0.04
CA CYS A 54 4.56 9.41 -0.60
C CYS A 54 4.93 10.52 -1.58
N ALA A 55 6.14 11.08 -1.47
CA ALA A 55 6.63 12.13 -2.36
C ALA A 55 6.89 11.64 -3.81
N HIS A 56 7.04 10.33 -4.04
CA HIS A 56 7.32 9.75 -5.37
C HIS A 56 6.10 9.18 -6.11
N CYS A 57 5.14 8.59 -5.40
CA CYS A 57 3.94 7.99 -6.01
C CYS A 57 2.62 8.65 -5.60
N GLY A 58 2.64 9.59 -4.64
CA GLY A 58 1.44 10.27 -4.18
C GLY A 58 0.47 9.39 -3.37
N ILE A 59 0.81 8.13 -3.10
CA ILE A 59 -0.01 7.19 -2.34
C ILE A 59 -0.01 7.54 -0.84
N HIS A 60 -1.15 7.33 -0.19
CA HIS A 60 -1.32 7.53 1.26
C HIS A 60 -1.04 6.23 2.01
N LEU A 61 -0.16 6.29 3.01
CA LEU A 61 0.22 5.15 3.84
C LEU A 61 0.25 5.60 5.32
N PRO A 62 0.07 4.69 6.30
CA PRO A 62 0.21 5.03 7.70
C PRO A 62 1.66 5.42 8.02
N ARG A 63 1.84 6.34 8.99
CA ARG A 63 3.16 6.84 9.39
C ARG A 63 4.13 5.75 9.84
N SER A 64 3.68 4.65 10.43
CA SER A 64 4.52 3.51 10.80
C SER A 64 5.16 2.79 9.60
N GLU A 65 4.49 2.80 8.44
CA GLU A 65 4.98 2.16 7.21
C GLU A 65 5.74 3.13 6.31
N ALA A 66 5.67 4.43 6.60
CA ALA A 66 6.34 5.45 5.81
C ALA A 66 7.81 5.57 6.22
N LEU A 67 8.68 5.48 5.23
CA LEU A 67 10.09 5.75 5.37
C LEU A 67 10.31 7.27 5.33
N LEU A 68 11.10 7.82 6.25
CA LEU A 68 11.42 9.25 6.36
C LEU A 68 12.92 9.45 6.16
N GLN A 69 13.32 9.96 4.99
CA GLN A 69 14.70 10.24 4.58
C GLN A 69 14.92 11.64 3.99
N GLY A 70 15.35 12.64 4.77
CA GLY A 70 15.55 14.00 4.21
C GLY A 70 14.25 14.81 4.14
N GLY A 71 13.36 14.58 5.10
CA GLY A 71 12.22 15.48 5.38
C GLY A 71 10.94 15.23 4.58
N GLN A 72 10.91 14.23 3.68
CA GLN A 72 9.66 13.78 3.05
C GLN A 72 9.26 12.39 3.57
N THR A 73 8.16 11.84 3.05
CA THR A 73 7.71 10.48 3.34
C THR A 73 7.70 9.64 2.07
N TRP A 74 8.17 8.40 2.17
CA TRP A 74 8.31 7.45 1.07
C TRP A 74 7.70 6.10 1.43
N CYS A 75 7.11 5.39 0.47
CA CYS A 75 6.57 4.05 0.73
C CYS A 75 7.64 2.94 0.72
N ASN A 76 8.84 3.22 0.19
CA ASN A 76 9.97 2.29 0.13
C ASN A 76 11.29 3.07 -0.07
N ALA A 77 12.42 2.44 0.26
CA ALA A 77 13.75 2.97 0.04
C ALA A 77 14.07 3.23 -1.45
N GLU A 78 13.50 2.43 -2.36
CA GLU A 78 13.65 2.64 -3.81
C GLU A 78 13.12 4.02 -4.23
N HIS A 79 11.94 4.39 -3.73
CA HIS A 79 11.35 5.70 -4.02
C HIS A 79 12.08 6.86 -3.35
N ALA A 80 12.69 6.61 -2.19
CA ALA A 80 13.55 7.59 -1.56
C ALA A 80 14.81 7.86 -2.40
N ARG A 81 15.37 6.83 -3.04
CA ARG A 81 16.49 6.96 -3.99
C ARG A 81 16.09 7.62 -5.31
N LEU A 82 14.92 7.29 -5.85
CA LEU A 82 14.39 7.89 -7.08
C LEU A 82 14.02 9.37 -6.91
N GLY A 83 13.76 9.80 -5.67
CA GLY A 83 13.43 11.19 -5.34
C GLY A 83 11.93 11.49 -5.45
N PRO A 84 11.52 12.76 -5.35
CA PRO A 84 10.13 13.15 -5.54
C PRO A 84 9.73 12.98 -7.02
N GLY A 85 8.57 12.34 -7.23
CA GLY A 85 7.99 12.11 -8.53
C GLY A 85 7.24 13.35 -8.99
N LYS A 86 7.21 13.58 -10.29
CA LYS A 86 6.29 14.55 -10.91
C LYS A 86 4.95 13.84 -11.10
N HIS A 87 4.05 14.05 -10.15
CA HIS A 87 2.64 13.64 -10.24
C HIS A 87 1.80 14.88 -10.49
#